data_AF-A0A2K8NVZ4-F1
#
_entry.id   AF-A0A2K8NVZ4-F1
#
_cell.length_a   1.000
_cell.length_b   1.000
_cell.length_c   1.000
_cell.angle_alpha   90.00
_cell.angle_beta   90.00
_cell.angle_gamma   90.00
#
_symmetry.space_group_name_H-M   'P 1'
#
loop_
_entity.id
_entity.type
_entity.pdbx_description
1 polymer ?
#
loop_
_entity_poly.entity_id
_entity_poly.type
_entity_poly.pdbx_seq_one_letter_code
_entity_poly.pdbx_strand_id
1 'polypeptide(L)' 'MSKFISPLTWPGGKSKQWNLIKELFPKETKHLQYVEPFFGGGSVGLNALREKFI' A
#
# COMPACT_ATOMS: atom_id res chain seq x y z
N MET A 1 10.56 -11.06 -8.26
CA MET A 1 9.19 -10.51 -8.23
C MET A 1 9.21 -9.10 -8.79
N SER A 2 8.33 -8.78 -9.75
CA SER A 2 8.26 -7.41 -10.30
C SER A 2 7.64 -6.48 -9.25
N LYS A 3 8.35 -5.38 -8.97
CA LYS A 3 7.94 -4.38 -7.99
C LYS A 3 6.73 -3.64 -8.53
N PHE A 4 5.63 -3.56 -7.78
CA PHE A 4 4.54 -2.67 -8.14
C PHE A 4 5.03 -1.23 -7.98
N ILE A 5 5.06 -0.49 -9.08
CA ILE A 5 5.29 0.94 -9.09
C ILE A 5 3.95 1.55 -9.42
N SER A 6 3.44 2.40 -8.52
CA SER A 6 2.22 3.16 -8.82
C SER A 6 2.43 3.95 -10.12
N PRO A 7 1.43 4.01 -11.01
CA PRO A 7 1.52 4.83 -12.21
C PRO A 7 1.62 6.33 -11.89
N LEU A 8 1.28 6.73 -10.66
CA LEU A 8 1.38 8.10 -10.16
C LEU A 8 2.76 8.32 -9.53
N THR A 9 3.72 8.82 -10.32
CA THR A 9 5.02 9.22 -9.80
C THR A 9 4.85 10.38 -8.83
N TRP A 10 5.27 10.20 -7.57
CA TRP A 10 5.05 11.19 -6.52
C TRP A 10 6.23 11.27 -5.54
N PRO A 11 6.67 12.48 -5.14
CA PRO A 11 7.65 12.64 -4.06
C PRO A 11 7.17 11.96 -2.77
N GLY A 12 8.03 11.13 -2.18
CA GLY A 12 7.67 10.38 -0.98
C GLY A 12 6.85 9.11 -1.23
N GLY A 13 6.73 8.64 -2.48
CA GLY A 13 6.19 7.31 -2.79
C GLY A 13 6.90 6.20 -2.00
N LYS A 14 6.11 5.31 -1.37
CA LYS A 14 6.56 4.25 -0.46
C LYS A 14 6.65 2.87 -1.11
N SER A 15 6.56 2.77 -2.43
CA SER A 15 6.71 1.50 -3.17
C SER A 15 8.03 0.77 -2.84
N LYS A 16 9.10 1.51 -2.49
CA LYS A 16 10.38 0.88 -2.12
C LYS A 16 10.36 0.26 -0.73
N GLN A 17 9.53 0.76 0.18
CA GLN A 17 9.42 0.36 1.58
C GLN A 17 8.24 -0.60 1.82
N TRP A 18 7.48 -0.97 0.78
CA TRP A 18 6.29 -1.82 0.91
C TRP A 18 6.52 -3.11 1.72
N ASN A 19 7.63 -3.80 1.51
CA ASN A 19 7.93 -5.05 2.23
C ASN A 19 8.04 -4.85 3.74
N LEU A 20 8.49 -3.67 4.20
CA LEU A 20 8.53 -3.34 5.64
C LEU A 20 7.12 -2.95 6.13
N ILE A 21 6.40 -2.15 5.35
CA ILE A 21 5.09 -1.62 5.75
C ILE A 21 4.06 -2.74 5.86
N LYS A 22 4.06 -3.72 4.94
CA LYS A 22 3.07 -4.80 4.92
C LYS A 22 3.16 -5.74 6.12
N GLU A 23 4.32 -5.82 6.78
CA GLU A 23 4.48 -6.58 8.02
C GLU A 23 3.72 -5.96 9.20
N LEU A 24 3.40 -4.66 9.10
CA LEU A 24 2.67 -3.91 10.11
C LEU A 24 1.16 -3.85 9.84
N PHE A 25 0.68 -4.37 8.71
CA PHE A 25 -0.75 -4.41 8.43
C PHE A 25 -1.46 -5.39 9.37
N PRO A 26 -2.70 -5.06 9.79
CA PRO A 26 -3.55 -6.02 10.51
C PRO A 26 -3.80 -7.27 9.67
N LYS A 27 -3.80 -8.44 10.32
CA LYS A 27 -4.01 -9.74 9.65
C LYS A 27 -5.48 -10.01 9.31
N GLU A 28 -6.41 -9.39 10.03
CA GLU A 28 -7.85 -9.58 9.87
C GLU A 28 -8.52 -8.26 9.47
N THR A 29 -8.77 -8.10 8.18
CA THR A 29 -9.27 -6.83 7.60
C THR A 29 -10.64 -6.93 6.94
N LYS A 30 -11.25 -8.13 6.93
CA LYS A 30 -12.52 -8.41 6.23
C LYS A 30 -13.68 -7.47 6.58
N HIS A 31 -13.68 -6.92 7.80
CA HIS A 31 -14.71 -6.02 8.31
C HIS A 31 -14.20 -4.59 8.56
N LEU A 32 -13.00 -4.27 8.07
CA LEU A 32 -12.37 -2.97 8.23
C LEU A 32 -12.45 -2.17 6.93
N GLN A 33 -12.45 -0.85 7.07
CA GLN A 33 -12.30 0.07 5.96
C GLN A 33 -10.87 0.60 5.91
N TYR A 34 -10.22 0.47 4.76
CA TYR A 34 -8.94 1.12 4.53
C TYR A 34 -9.14 2.61 4.25
N VAL A 35 -8.42 3.46 4.99
CA VAL A 35 -8.43 4.90 4.82
C VAL A 35 -6.98 5.38 4.76
N GLU A 36 -6.60 6.05 3.67
CA GLU A 36 -5.27 6.65 3.49
C GLU A 36 -5.44 8.17 3.31
N PRO A 37 -5.42 8.97 4.40
CA PRO A 37 -5.65 10.42 4.32
C PRO A 37 -4.59 11.15 3.49
N PHE A 38 -3.37 10.59 3.45
CA PHE A 38 -2.23 11.15 2.71
C PHE A 38 -1.86 10.25 1.53
N PHE A 39 -2.84 10.03 0.64
CA PHE A 39 -2.72 9.09 -0.48
C PHE A 39 -1.48 9.35 -1.35
N GLY A 40 -1.19 10.60 -1.72
CA GLY A 40 -0.04 10.94 -2.56
C GLY A 40 -0.01 10.10 -3.83
N GLY A 41 1.11 9.41 -4.08
CA GLY A 41 1.24 8.49 -5.21
C GLY A 41 0.52 7.14 -5.04
N GLY A 42 -0.24 6.91 -3.96
CA GLY A 42 -1.06 5.71 -3.73
C GLY A 42 -0.29 4.41 -3.56
N SER A 43 1.03 4.48 -3.38
CA SER A 43 1.88 3.29 -3.38
C SER A 43 1.60 2.30 -2.24
N VAL A 44 1.04 2.74 -1.11
CA VAL A 44 0.68 1.83 0.00
C VAL A 44 -0.66 1.19 -0.29
N GLY A 45 -1.73 1.99 -0.47
CA GLY A 45 -3.07 1.47 -0.73
C GLY A 45 -3.14 0.54 -1.96
N LEU A 46 -2.48 0.90 -3.06
CA LEU A 46 -2.49 0.06 -4.27
C LEU A 46 -1.75 -1.26 -4.09
N ASN A 47 -0.65 -1.28 -3.33
CA ASN A 47 0.03 -2.54 -3.00
C ASN A 47 -0.81 -3.38 -2.03
N ALA A 48 -1.42 -2.76 -1.02
CA ALA A 48 -2.30 -3.43 -0.07
C ALA A 48 -3.50 -4.09 -0.79
N LEU A 49 -4.12 -3.38 -1.74
CA LEU A 49 -5.20 -3.91 -2.57
C LEU A 49 -4.72 -5.07 -3.45
N ARG A 50 -3.55 -4.94 -4.10
CA ARG A 50 -2.96 -5.98 -4.95
C ARG A 50 -2.65 -7.27 -4.18
N GLU A 51 -2.10 -7.15 -2.97
CA GLU A 51 -1.73 -8.28 -2.11
C GLU A 51 -2.88 -8.71 -1.18
N LYS A 52 -4.09 -8.16 -1.35
CA LYS A 52 -5.32 -8.51 -0.61
C LYS A 52 -5.25 -8.29 0.91
N PHE A 53 -4.53 -7.26 1.33
CA PHE A 53 -4.58 -6.78 2.71
C PHE A 53 -5.83 -5.94 2.98
N ILE A 54 -6.40 -5.33 1.93
CA ILE A 54 -7.58 -4.46 1.97
C ILE A 54 -8.48 -4.74 0.78
#